data_AF-A0A7J8WC38-F1
#
_entry.id   AF-A0A7J8WC38-F1
#
_cell.length_a   1.000
_cell.length_b   1.000
_cell.length_c   1.000
_cell.angle_alpha   90.00
_cell.angle_beta   90.00
_cell.angle_gamma   90.00
#
_symmetry.space_group_name_H-M   'P 1'
#
loop_
_entity.id
_entity.type
_entity.pdbx_description
1 polymer ?
#
loop_
_entity_poly.entity_id
_entity_poly.type
_entity_poly.pdbx_seq_one_letter_code
_entity_poly.pdbx_strand_id
1 'polypeptide(L)'
;MSKMNLLLKDGYAKVAAHLKLLNSVNISPPTLVISGAMQIESKFILSTKVSVEGPLRMKEEYVEGIFESPTIVEETIPEQLKGAYSQALTTAQQLPVPIRDAVANGLRVPLSGTFQRLFMISYLDEEILIIRDTVGIPEVLTRLEASSSGMAETNPEYES
;
A
#
# COMPACT_ATOMS: atom_id res chain seq x y z
N MET A 1 1.76 12.72 6.39
CA MET A 1 0.41 12.15 6.59
C MET A 1 0.40 10.77 5.96
N SER A 2 0.02 9.74 6.70
CA SER A 2 -0.20 8.39 6.16
C SER A 2 -1.71 8.16 5.96
N LYS A 3 -2.08 7.43 4.91
CA LYS A 3 -3.47 7.02 4.64
C LYS A 3 -3.52 5.50 4.49
N MET A 4 -4.46 4.85 5.16
CA MET A 4 -4.69 3.41 5.05
C MET A 4 -6.09 3.17 4.46
N ASN A 5 -6.19 2.26 3.49
CA ASN A 5 -7.47 1.84 2.90
C ASN A 5 -7.58 0.31 2.99
N LEU A 6 -8.76 -0.17 3.34
CA LEU A 6 -9.11 -1.59 3.37
C LEU A 6 -10.22 -1.85 2.34
N LEU A 7 -10.01 -2.83 1.46
CA LEU A 7 -11.02 -3.32 0.53
C LEU A 7 -11.28 -4.80 0.80
N LEU A 8 -12.53 -5.15 1.10
CA LEU A 8 -12.98 -6.54 1.23
C LEU A 8 -13.85 -6.89 0.02
N LYS A 9 -13.45 -7.89 -0.77
CA LYS A 9 -14.19 -8.36 -1.94
C LYS A 9 -13.97 -9.86 -2.15
N ASP A 10 -15.04 -10.60 -2.42
CA ASP A 10 -15.00 -12.04 -2.77
C ASP A 10 -14.21 -12.92 -1.77
N GLY A 11 -14.27 -12.60 -0.47
CA GLY A 11 -13.51 -13.34 0.56
C GLY A 11 -12.01 -13.03 0.59
N TYR A 12 -11.57 -11.96 -0.06
CA TYR A 12 -10.21 -11.43 0.02
C TYR A 12 -10.22 -10.00 0.53
N ALA A 13 -9.28 -9.69 1.41
CA ALA A 13 -9.04 -8.33 1.84
C ALA A 13 -7.70 -7.83 1.29
N LYS A 14 -7.69 -6.56 0.87
CA LYS A 14 -6.48 -5.84 0.51
C LYS A 14 -6.38 -4.60 1.38
N VAL A 15 -5.30 -4.51 2.14
CA VAL A 15 -4.95 -3.34 2.94
C VAL A 15 -3.83 -2.61 2.23
N ALA A 16 -4.04 -1.34 1.88
CA ALA A 16 -3.03 -0.49 1.27
C ALA A 16 -2.70 0.68 2.20
N ALA A 17 -1.44 0.80 2.59
CA ALA A 17 -0.90 1.93 3.33
C ALA A 17 -0.06 2.81 2.41
N HIS A 18 -0.44 4.09 2.29
CA HIS A 18 0.29 5.10 1.55
C HIS A 18 1.02 6.02 2.53
N LEU A 19 2.33 6.12 2.36
CA LEU A 19 3.21 6.93 3.17
C LEU A 19 3.84 8.03 2.31
N LYS A 20 3.72 9.26 2.77
CA LYS A 20 4.35 10.44 2.16
C LYS A 20 5.29 11.08 3.17
N LEU A 21 6.58 11.04 2.87
CA LEU A 21 7.69 11.51 3.69
C LEU A 21 8.31 12.75 3.03
N LEU A 22 8.54 13.80 3.82
CA LEU A 22 9.26 15.01 3.40
C LEU A 22 10.62 15.02 4.09
N ASN A 23 11.69 14.82 3.34
CA ASN A 23 13.05 14.90 3.86
C ASN A 23 13.66 16.25 3.49
N SER A 24 14.12 17.00 4.48
CA SER A 24 14.94 18.19 4.25
C SER A 24 16.40 17.78 4.13
N VAL A 25 17.03 18.10 2.99
CA VAL A 25 18.47 17.94 2.80
C VAL A 25 19.13 19.29 3.11
N ASN A 26 20.03 19.30 4.10
CA ASN A 26 20.93 20.42 4.37
C ASN A 26 22.36 19.87 4.32
N ILE A 27 23.03 20.08 3.19
CA ILE A 27 24.44 19.72 3.02
C ILE A 27 25.24 21.01 3.19
N SER A 28 26.06 21.07 4.26
CA SER A 28 26.95 22.19 4.57
C SER A 28 28.39 21.68 4.77
N PRO A 29 29.28 21.96 3.81
CA PRO A 29 30.69 22.25 4.05
C PRO A 29 31.02 23.67 3.52
N PRO A 30 32.21 24.26 3.81
CA PRO A 30 32.37 25.67 4.20
C PRO A 30 32.05 26.77 3.15
N THR A 31 31.45 26.47 2.00
CA THR A 31 31.14 27.47 0.96
C THR A 31 29.81 27.23 0.21
N LEU A 32 29.10 26.10 0.41
CA LEU A 32 27.84 25.83 -0.31
C LEU A 32 26.77 25.30 0.65
N VAL A 33 25.66 26.05 0.77
CA VAL A 33 24.45 25.60 1.47
C VAL A 33 23.46 25.12 0.40
N ILE A 34 23.22 23.81 0.36
CA ILE A 34 22.16 23.21 -0.45
C ILE A 34 20.99 22.98 0.49
N SER A 35 19.93 23.79 0.36
CA SER A 35 18.68 23.65 1.11
C SER A 35 17.58 23.21 0.15
N GLY A 36 16.99 22.04 0.39
CA GLY A 36 15.90 21.54 -0.43
C GLY A 36 15.07 20.49 0.30
N ALA A 37 13.79 20.41 -0.02
CA ALA A 37 12.87 19.42 0.54
C ALA A 37 12.51 18.40 -0.54
N MET A 38 12.94 17.15 -0.38
CA MET A 38 12.58 16.06 -1.29
C MET A 38 11.41 15.28 -0.70
N GLN A 39 10.38 15.07 -1.51
CA GLN A 39 9.23 14.27 -1.12
C GLN A 39 9.36 12.85 -1.68
N ILE A 40 9.24 11.88 -0.79
CA ILE A 40 9.25 10.45 -1.08
C ILE A 40 7.86 9.89 -0.79
N GLU A 41 7.30 9.18 -1.76
CA GLU A 41 6.06 8.43 -1.60
C GLU A 41 6.38 6.94 -1.58
N SER A 42 5.71 6.20 -0.71
CA SER A 42 5.87 4.75 -0.59
C SER A 42 4.52 4.12 -0.36
N LYS A 43 4.33 2.93 -0.93
CA LYS A 43 3.07 2.19 -0.83
C LYS A 43 3.36 0.77 -0.41
N PHE A 44 2.68 0.35 0.65
CA PHE A 44 2.70 -1.02 1.12
C PHE A 44 1.31 -1.62 0.93
N ILE A 45 1.25 -2.79 0.31
CA ILE A 45 0.02 -3.54 0.09
C ILE A 45 0.14 -4.87 0.81
N LEU A 46 -0.83 -5.17 1.65
CA LEU A 46 -1.01 -6.46 2.28
C LEU A 46 -2.27 -7.12 1.71
N SER A 47 -2.10 -8.30 1.14
CA SER A 47 -3.20 -9.13 0.64
C SER A 47 -3.47 -10.24 1.65
N THR A 48 -4.73 -10.36 2.05
CA THR A 48 -5.21 -11.36 2.99
C THR A 48 -6.43 -12.09 2.43
N LYS A 49 -6.64 -13.32 2.88
CA LYS A 49 -7.83 -14.11 2.60
C LYS A 49 -8.71 -14.09 3.83
N VAL A 50 -9.97 -13.76 3.66
CA VAL A 50 -10.96 -13.64 4.74
C VAL A 50 -12.00 -14.75 4.57
N SER A 51 -12.20 -15.53 5.62
CA SER A 51 -13.18 -16.62 5.66
C SER A 51 -14.05 -16.50 6.90
N VAL A 52 -15.33 -16.78 6.76
CA VAL A 52 -16.29 -16.76 7.86
C VAL A 52 -16.43 -18.19 8.40
N GLU A 53 -16.21 -18.37 9.69
CA GLU A 53 -16.28 -19.65 10.40
C GLU A 53 -17.51 -19.68 11.32
N GLY A 54 -18.63 -20.18 10.81
CA GLY A 54 -19.90 -20.13 11.53
C GLY A 54 -20.50 -18.72 11.58
N PRO A 55 -21.44 -18.42 12.49
CA PRO A 55 -22.23 -17.18 12.40
C PRO A 55 -21.51 -15.93 12.89
N LEU A 56 -20.51 -16.05 13.77
CA LEU A 56 -19.92 -14.92 14.50
C LEU A 56 -18.39 -14.88 14.48
N ARG A 57 -17.73 -15.74 13.70
CA ARG A 57 -16.27 -15.79 13.64
C ARG A 57 -15.77 -15.53 12.23
N MET A 58 -14.68 -14.79 12.15
CA MET A 58 -14.00 -14.49 10.89
C MET A 58 -12.51 -14.78 11.07
N LYS A 59 -11.92 -15.47 10.11
CA LYS A 59 -10.50 -15.77 10.04
C LYS A 59 -9.90 -15.02 8.86
N GLU A 60 -8.82 -14.31 9.14
CA GLU A 60 -8.02 -13.61 8.13
C GLU A 60 -6.62 -14.25 8.05
N GLU A 61 -6.25 -14.75 6.88
CA GLU A 61 -4.96 -15.38 6.59
C GLU A 61 -4.12 -14.45 5.71
N TYR A 62 -2.85 -14.26 6.07
CA TYR A 62 -1.97 -13.33 5.38
C TYR A 62 -1.31 -14.03 4.18
N VAL A 63 -1.59 -13.57 2.96
CA VAL A 63 -1.20 -14.26 1.73
C VAL A 63 0.09 -13.69 1.14
N GLU A 64 0.15 -12.38 0.96
CA GLU A 64 1.26 -11.70 0.29
C GLU A 64 1.42 -10.27 0.82
N GLY A 65 2.67 -9.84 1.00
CA GLY A 65 3.03 -8.44 1.18
C GLY A 65 3.77 -7.91 -0.04
N ILE A 66 3.40 -6.72 -0.50
CA ILE A 66 4.08 -6.01 -1.59
C ILE A 66 4.54 -4.66 -1.06
N PHE A 67 5.85 -4.44 -1.09
CA PHE A 67 6.44 -3.14 -0.85
C PHE A 67 6.79 -2.52 -2.20
N GLU A 68 5.98 -1.56 -2.66
CA GLU A 68 6.28 -0.84 -3.89
C GLU A 68 7.53 0.01 -3.70
N SER A 69 8.33 0.11 -4.75
CA SER A 69 9.55 0.91 -4.70
C SER A 69 9.21 2.37 -4.44
N PRO A 70 9.94 3.04 -3.52
CA PRO A 70 9.67 4.42 -3.20
C PRO A 70 9.81 5.30 -4.45
N THR A 71 8.83 6.16 -4.68
CA THR A 71 8.85 7.13 -5.77
C THR A 71 9.20 8.51 -5.24
N ILE A 72 9.96 9.28 -6.02
CA ILE A 72 10.32 10.66 -5.69
C ILE A 72 9.42 11.57 -6.51
N VAL A 73 8.81 12.56 -5.87
CA VAL A 73 8.01 13.56 -6.59
C VAL A 73 8.96 14.55 -7.26
N GLU A 74 9.10 14.45 -8.58
CA GLU A 74 10.11 15.19 -9.36
C GLU A 74 10.03 16.70 -9.18
N GLU A 75 8.82 17.24 -9.02
CA GLU A 75 8.55 18.66 -8.77
C GLU A 75 9.19 19.18 -7.46
N THR A 76 9.45 18.28 -6.52
CA THR A 76 10.07 18.60 -5.23
C THR A 76 11.59 18.50 -5.27
N ILE A 77 12.17 18.00 -6.37
CA ILE A 77 13.63 17.82 -6.46
C ILE A 77 14.31 19.19 -6.65
N PRO A 78 15.23 19.58 -5.75
CA PRO A 78 16.01 20.81 -5.91
C PRO A 78 16.84 20.79 -7.20
N GLU A 79 16.97 21.92 -7.90
CA GLU A 79 17.71 21.99 -9.17
C GLU A 79 19.14 21.46 -9.06
N GLN A 80 19.79 21.72 -7.93
CA GLN A 80 21.14 21.28 -7.62
C GLN A 80 21.28 19.75 -7.53
N LEU A 81 20.20 19.02 -7.22
CA LEU A 81 20.18 17.56 -7.08
C LEU A 81 19.64 16.84 -8.32
N LYS A 82 19.07 17.56 -9.31
CA LYS A 82 18.58 16.97 -10.56
C LYS A 82 19.67 16.20 -11.32
N GLY A 83 20.91 16.70 -11.31
CA GLY A 83 22.05 16.03 -11.93
C GLY A 83 22.44 14.72 -11.24
N ALA A 84 22.41 14.68 -9.91
CA ALA A 84 22.67 13.45 -9.15
C ALA A 84 21.52 12.44 -9.31
N TYR A 85 20.28 12.92 -9.37
CA TYR A 85 19.10 12.09 -9.60
C TYR A 85 19.11 11.41 -10.98
N SER A 86 19.45 12.14 -12.05
CA SER A 86 19.52 11.57 -13.40
C SER A 86 20.62 10.50 -13.53
N GLN A 87 21.74 10.70 -12.85
CA GLN A 87 22.80 9.70 -12.75
C GLN A 87 22.34 8.44 -11.99
N ALA A 88 21.66 8.62 -10.87
CA ALA A 88 21.11 7.50 -10.09
C ALA A 88 20.07 6.70 -10.89
N LEU A 89 19.19 7.38 -11.63
CA LEU A 89 18.20 6.74 -12.50
C LEU A 89 18.86 5.88 -13.59
N THR A 90 19.92 6.38 -14.20
CA THR A 90 20.70 5.63 -15.21
C THR A 90 21.35 4.39 -14.61
N THR A 91 21.87 4.52 -13.39
CA THR A 91 22.49 3.40 -12.66
C THR A 91 21.45 2.34 -12.28
N ALA A 92 20.24 2.75 -11.90
CA ALA A 92 19.15 1.83 -11.60
C ALA A 92 18.73 0.98 -12.81
N GLN A 93 18.81 1.53 -14.03
CA GLN A 93 18.53 0.77 -15.27
C GLN A 93 19.58 -0.31 -15.56
N GLN A 94 20.80 -0.14 -15.05
CA GLN A 94 21.92 -1.08 -15.22
C GLN A 94 21.94 -2.18 -14.16
N LEU A 95 21.01 -2.16 -13.20
CA LEU A 95 20.92 -3.20 -12.19
C LEU A 95 20.59 -4.56 -12.81
N PRO A 96 21.11 -5.67 -12.23
CA PRO A 96 20.73 -7.01 -12.59
C PRO A 96 19.21 -7.20 -12.61
N VAL A 97 18.72 -8.03 -13.53
CA VAL A 97 17.28 -8.23 -13.78
C VAL A 97 16.45 -8.43 -12.50
N PRO A 98 16.84 -9.28 -11.52
CA PRO A 98 16.03 -9.48 -10.31
C PRO A 98 15.88 -8.22 -9.45
N ILE A 99 16.93 -7.40 -9.38
CA ILE A 99 16.91 -6.16 -8.59
C ILE A 99 16.10 -5.10 -9.34
N ARG A 100 16.31 -4.98 -10.66
CA ARG A 100 15.55 -4.07 -11.50
C ARG A 100 14.05 -4.40 -11.47
N ASP A 101 13.70 -5.67 -11.45
CA ASP A 101 12.31 -6.12 -11.35
C ASP A 101 11.68 -5.75 -10.00
N ALA A 102 12.40 -5.97 -8.89
CA ALA A 102 11.97 -5.50 -7.57
C ALA A 102 11.85 -3.97 -7.52
N VAL A 103 12.75 -3.23 -8.19
CA VAL A 103 12.67 -1.78 -8.30
C VAL A 103 11.43 -1.36 -9.12
N ALA A 104 11.14 -2.01 -10.25
CA ALA A 104 10.02 -1.65 -11.10
C ALA A 104 8.64 -2.07 -10.55
N ASN A 105 8.54 -3.26 -9.98
CA ASN A 105 7.27 -3.89 -9.60
C ASN A 105 7.04 -3.98 -8.09
N GLY A 106 8.01 -3.50 -7.29
CA GLY A 106 8.02 -3.67 -5.85
C GLY A 106 8.55 -5.02 -5.41
N LEU A 107 9.00 -5.08 -4.16
CA LEU A 107 9.41 -6.33 -3.52
C LEU A 107 8.17 -7.09 -3.05
N ARG A 108 7.95 -8.28 -3.63
CA ARG A 108 6.89 -9.20 -3.22
C ARG A 108 7.44 -10.21 -2.23
N VAL A 109 6.74 -10.36 -1.10
CA VAL A 109 7.07 -11.29 -0.04
C VAL A 109 5.89 -12.24 0.13
N PRO A 110 6.00 -13.52 -0.28
CA PRO A 110 4.96 -14.49 -0.06
C PRO A 110 4.87 -14.80 1.43
N LEU A 111 3.69 -14.62 2.02
CA LEU A 111 3.44 -14.92 3.43
C LEU A 111 2.81 -16.31 3.60
N SER A 112 2.30 -16.91 2.52
CA SER A 112 1.86 -18.32 2.45
C SER A 112 0.91 -18.76 3.59
N GLY A 113 0.15 -17.84 4.17
CA GLY A 113 -0.73 -18.13 5.31
C GLY A 113 0.00 -18.47 6.61
N THR A 114 1.32 -18.19 6.73
CA THR A 114 2.07 -18.45 7.98
C THR A 114 1.55 -17.62 9.15
N PHE A 115 0.92 -16.48 8.84
CA PHE A 115 0.26 -15.63 9.81
C PHE A 115 -1.24 -15.66 9.54
N GLN A 116 -2.01 -15.67 10.62
CA GLN A 116 -3.46 -15.56 10.59
C GLN A 116 -3.95 -14.85 11.85
N ARG A 117 -5.11 -14.21 11.78
CA ARG A 117 -5.82 -13.69 12.95
C ARG A 117 -7.29 -14.07 12.92
N LEU A 118 -7.84 -14.23 14.12
CA LEU A 118 -9.22 -14.60 14.36
C LEU A 118 -9.94 -13.43 15.00
N PHE A 119 -11.15 -13.19 14.52
CA PHE A 119 -12.02 -12.12 14.99
C PHE A 119 -13.39 -12.64 15.36
N MET A 120 -14.00 -12.00 16.35
CA MET A 120 -15.41 -12.14 16.63
C MET A 120 -16.18 -10.98 15.99
N ILE A 121 -17.17 -11.31 15.16
CA ILE A 121 -18.12 -10.33 14.64
C ILE A 121 -19.11 -10.04 15.77
N SER A 122 -19.07 -8.81 16.28
CA SER A 122 -19.96 -8.37 17.37
C SER A 122 -21.21 -7.66 16.85
N TYR A 123 -21.09 -7.01 15.70
CA TYR A 123 -22.19 -6.32 15.03
C TYR A 123 -21.86 -6.21 13.54
N LEU A 124 -22.86 -6.42 12.70
CA LEU A 124 -22.75 -6.24 11.25
C LEU A 124 -24.07 -5.70 10.73
N ASP A 125 -24.00 -4.56 10.06
CA ASP A 125 -25.09 -3.93 9.32
C ASP A 125 -24.55 -3.42 7.96
N GLU A 126 -25.40 -2.79 7.15
CA GLU A 126 -25.06 -2.33 5.79
C GLU A 126 -23.88 -1.33 5.74
N GLU A 127 -23.69 -0.55 6.81
CA GLU A 127 -22.69 0.53 6.86
C GLU A 127 -21.53 0.25 7.84
N ILE A 128 -21.77 -0.57 8.87
CA ILE A 128 -20.87 -0.73 10.01
C ILE A 128 -20.61 -2.20 10.29
N LEU A 129 -19.34 -2.54 10.46
CA LEU A 129 -18.87 -3.81 10.99
C LEU A 129 -18.09 -3.55 12.29
N ILE A 130 -18.52 -4.16 13.39
CA ILE A 130 -17.76 -4.15 14.65
C ILE A 130 -17.16 -5.53 14.86
N ILE A 131 -15.84 -5.58 14.86
CA ILE A 131 -15.07 -6.79 15.19
C ILE A 131 -14.43 -6.64 16.56
N ARG A 132 -14.16 -7.77 17.20
CA ARG A 132 -13.35 -7.84 18.42
C ARG A 132 -12.16 -8.76 18.20
N ASP A 133 -11.02 -8.33 18.72
CA ASP A 133 -9.84 -9.18 18.82
C ASP A 133 -10.00 -10.25 19.92
N THR A 134 -9.00 -11.11 20.08
CA THR A 134 -8.98 -12.16 21.12
C THR A 134 -8.92 -11.62 22.54
N VAL A 135 -8.59 -10.35 22.72
CA VAL A 135 -8.53 -9.64 24.01
C VAL A 135 -9.86 -8.91 24.29
N GLY A 136 -10.79 -8.92 23.33
CA GLY A 136 -12.13 -8.33 23.42
C GLY A 136 -12.21 -6.86 23.04
N ILE A 137 -11.11 -6.26 22.55
CA ILE A 137 -11.05 -4.85 22.15
C ILE A 137 -11.86 -4.68 20.86
N PRO A 138 -12.87 -3.78 20.84
CA PRO A 138 -13.68 -3.56 19.66
C PRO A 138 -12.97 -2.63 18.66
N GLU A 139 -13.02 -3.00 17.38
CA GLU A 139 -12.64 -2.18 16.23
C GLU A 139 -13.90 -1.94 15.39
N VAL A 140 -14.15 -0.66 15.06
CA VAL A 140 -15.31 -0.24 14.26
C VAL A 140 -14.82 0.07 12.85
N LEU A 141 -15.32 -0.68 11.89
CA LEU A 141 -15.07 -0.51 10.47
C LEU A 141 -16.33 0.06 9.83
N THR A 142 -16.17 1.15 9.09
CA THR A 142 -17.26 1.73 8.30
C THR A 142 -17.03 1.42 6.83
N ARG A 143 -18.11 1.31 6.07
CA ARG A 143 -18.05 1.18 4.62
C ARG A 143 -17.29 2.37 4.04
N LEU A 144 -16.31 2.09 3.19
CA LEU A 144 -15.72 3.11 2.32
C LEU A 144 -16.72 3.40 1.20
N GLU A 145 -17.25 4.61 1.17
CA GLU A 145 -17.97 5.11 0.00
C GLU A 145 -17.04 5.02 -1.21
N ALA A 146 -17.46 4.26 -2.23
CA ALA A 146 -16.72 4.21 -3.48
C ALA A 146 -16.75 5.62 -4.08
N SER A 147 -15.60 6.30 -4.10
CA SER A 147 -15.47 7.50 -4.93
C SER A 147 -15.83 7.09 -6.35
N SER A 148 -16.86 7.72 -6.92
CA SER A 148 -17.34 7.54 -8.29
C SER A 148 -16.30 8.05 -9.31
N SER A 149 -15.10 7.48 -9.32
CA SER A 149 -14.20 7.57 -10.47
C SER A 149 -14.55 6.41 -11.40
N GLY A 150 -15.29 6.73 -12.46
CA GLY A 150 -15.91 5.78 -13.38
C GLY A 150 -14.96 4.71 -13.90
N MET A 151 -15.28 3.45 -13.59
CA MET A 151 -15.03 2.35 -14.51
C MET A 151 -16.36 2.08 -15.19
N ALA A 152 -16.52 2.60 -16.40
CA ALA A 152 -17.55 2.14 -17.31
C ALA A 152 -17.30 0.65 -17.58
N GLU A 153 -18.08 -0.23 -16.97
CA GLU A 153 -18.24 -1.60 -17.45
C GLU A 153 -18.87 -1.51 -18.84
N THR A 154 -18.04 -1.54 -19.88
CA THR A 154 -18.52 -1.83 -21.23
C THR A 154 -18.52 -3.35 -21.34
N ASN A 155 -19.67 -3.93 -21.06
CA ASN A 155 -19.94 -5.35 -21.25
C ASN A 155 -20.28 -5.57 -22.74
N PRO A 156 -19.49 -6.30 -23.55
CA PRO A 156 -20.04 -6.88 -24.76
C PRO A 156 -20.69 -8.22 -24.39
N GLU A 157 -22.01 -8.26 -24.56
CA GLU A 157 -22.78 -9.48 -24.75
C GLU A 157 -22.00 -10.45 -25.66
N TYR A 158 -21.92 -11.72 -25.26
CA TYR A 158 -21.61 -12.81 -26.17
C TYR A 158 -22.85 -13.69 -26.29
N GLU A 159 -23.50 -13.59 -27.44
CA GLU A 159 -24.46 -14.57 -27.96
C GLU A 159 -23.79 -15.94 -28.14
N SER A 160 -24.50 -17.00 -27.75
CA SER A 160 -24.56 -18.31 -28.43
C SER A 160 -25.79 -19.08 -27.97
#